data_AF-A0A3Q9JJ84-F1
#
_entry.id   AF-A0A3Q9JJ84-F1
#
_cell.length_a   1.000
_cell.length_b   1.000
_cell.length_c   1.000
_cell.angle_alpha   90.00
_cell.angle_beta   90.00
_cell.angle_gamma   90.00
#
_symmetry.space_group_name_H-M   'P 1'
#
loop_
_entity.id
_entity.type
_entity.pdbx_description
1 polymer ?
#
loop_
_entity_poly.entity_id
_entity_poly.type
_entity_poly.pdbx_seq_one_letter_code
_entity_poly.pdbx_strand_id
1 'polypeptide(L)'
;MNDTQLAELRELQSLSFEAVKVDCDPRNWNGHGKTPKQMTKEERGGRSFDLKNADKSISIFARITNIINTHTKPTEGNIKEDEDLQRDIDNVKDQAEDLLKQVREKEQAPHNVH
;
A
#
# COMPACT_ATOMS: atom_id res chain seq x y z
N MET A 1 7.92 19.16 -9.18
CA MET A 1 7.03 18.17 -9.82
C MET A 1 6.28 18.83 -10.97
N ASN A 2 6.26 18.21 -12.14
CA ASN A 2 5.50 18.67 -13.31
C ASN A 2 4.10 18.01 -13.40
N ASP A 3 3.25 18.49 -14.30
CA ASP A 3 1.87 18.01 -14.46
C ASP A 3 1.80 16.52 -14.83
N THR A 4 2.73 16.03 -15.65
CA THR A 4 2.81 14.61 -16.02
C THR A 4 3.07 13.73 -14.81
N GLN A 5 4.07 14.09 -14.00
CA GLN A 5 4.40 13.37 -12.76
C GLN A 5 3.24 13.41 -11.75
N LEU A 6 2.54 14.55 -11.65
CA LEU A 6 1.36 14.67 -10.80
C LEU A 6 0.21 13.75 -11.26
N ALA A 7 -0.02 13.66 -12.57
CA ALA A 7 -1.03 12.76 -13.14
C ALA A 7 -0.68 11.29 -12.87
N GLU A 8 0.57 10.89 -13.09
CA GLU A 8 1.07 9.54 -12.79
C GLU A 8 0.91 9.18 -11.31
N LEU A 9 1.26 10.08 -10.39
CA LEU A 9 1.09 9.83 -8.96
C LEU A 9 -0.37 9.72 -8.54
N ARG A 10 -1.29 10.45 -9.18
CA ARG A 10 -2.74 10.33 -8.92
C ARG A 10 -3.30 9.00 -9.40
N GLU A 11 -2.86 8.53 -10.56
CA GLU A 11 -3.20 7.20 -11.04
C GLU A 11 -2.67 6.13 -10.08
N LEU A 12 -1.40 6.24 -9.71
CA LEU A 12 -0.76 5.34 -8.76
C LEU A 12 -1.40 5.36 -7.38
N GLN A 13 -1.87 6.53 -6.92
CA GLN A 13 -2.64 6.69 -5.69
C GLN A 13 -3.95 5.89 -5.78
N SER A 14 -4.68 6.00 -6.89
CA SER A 14 -5.93 5.26 -7.10
C SER A 14 -5.69 3.75 -7.12
N LEU A 15 -4.68 3.29 -7.85
CA LEU A 15 -4.32 1.87 -7.91
C LEU A 15 -3.86 1.35 -6.53
N SER A 16 -3.05 2.13 -5.81
CA SER A 16 -2.61 1.78 -4.45
C SER A 16 -3.78 1.73 -3.47
N PHE A 17 -4.81 2.55 -3.67
CA PHE A 17 -6.04 2.46 -2.86
C PHE A 17 -6.79 1.14 -3.10
N GLU A 18 -6.85 0.66 -4.34
CA GLU A 18 -7.41 -0.66 -4.64
C GLU A 18 -6.62 -1.77 -3.92
N ALA A 19 -5.28 -1.70 -3.96
CA ALA A 19 -4.41 -2.62 -3.23
C ALA A 19 -4.64 -2.58 -1.72
N VAL A 20 -4.77 -1.38 -1.13
CA VAL A 20 -5.12 -1.20 0.29
C VAL A 20 -6.44 -1.87 0.62
N LYS A 21 -7.47 -1.76 -0.23
CA LYS A 21 -8.75 -2.43 0.02
C LYS A 21 -8.60 -3.95 0.05
N VAL A 22 -7.82 -4.53 -0.85
CA VAL A 22 -7.58 -5.99 -0.89
C VAL A 22 -6.82 -6.45 0.35
N ASP A 23 -5.74 -5.75 0.71
CA ASP A 23 -4.91 -6.12 1.86
C ASP A 23 -5.55 -5.79 3.20
N CYS A 24 -6.44 -4.81 3.27
CA CYS A 24 -7.13 -4.45 4.52
C CYS A 24 -8.44 -5.21 4.73
N ASP A 25 -8.90 -6.00 3.76
CA ASP A 25 -10.13 -6.78 3.90
C ASP A 25 -9.89 -8.00 4.80
N PRO A 26 -10.50 -8.07 6.00
CA PRO A 26 -10.30 -9.19 6.90
C PRO A 26 -10.77 -10.53 6.34
N ARG A 27 -11.59 -10.54 5.28
CA ARG A 27 -12.02 -11.75 4.54
C ARG A 27 -10.88 -12.40 3.78
N ASN A 28 -9.87 -11.62 3.40
CA ASN A 28 -8.69 -12.09 2.69
C ASN A 28 -7.56 -12.53 3.64
N TRP A 29 -7.79 -12.50 4.95
CA TRP A 29 -6.76 -12.79 5.95
C TRP A 29 -6.90 -14.22 6.49
N ASN A 30 -5.76 -14.78 6.87
CA ASN A 30 -5.67 -16.06 7.54
C ASN A 30 -6.51 -16.07 8.83
N GLY A 31 -7.23 -17.18 9.05
CA GLY A 31 -8.11 -17.34 10.19
C GLY A 31 -9.33 -16.39 10.18
N HIS A 32 -9.77 -15.91 9.02
CA HIS A 32 -11.03 -15.16 8.91
C HIS A 32 -12.19 -15.91 9.60
N GLY A 33 -13.01 -15.17 10.35
CA GLY A 33 -14.13 -15.73 11.12
C GLY A 33 -13.74 -16.51 12.39
N LYS A 34 -12.44 -16.69 12.67
CA LYS A 34 -11.95 -17.34 13.89
C LYS A 34 -11.50 -16.33 14.93
N THR A 35 -11.77 -16.61 16.19
CA THR A 35 -11.16 -15.91 17.33
C THR A 35 -9.69 -16.35 17.50
N PRO A 36 -8.83 -15.57 18.18
CA PRO A 36 -7.43 -15.95 18.39
C PRO A 36 -7.21 -17.29 19.10
N LYS A 37 -8.20 -17.75 19.89
CA LYS A 37 -8.19 -19.06 20.55
C LYS A 37 -8.51 -20.22 19.60
N GLN A 38 -9.25 -19.96 18.52
CA GLN A 38 -9.65 -20.94 17.51
C GLN A 38 -8.63 -21.08 16.37
N MET A 39 -7.69 -20.14 16.27
CA MET A 39 -6.66 -20.16 15.23
C MET A 39 -5.54 -21.14 15.58
N THR A 40 -5.07 -21.89 14.58
CA THR A 40 -3.84 -22.68 14.68
C THR A 40 -2.61 -21.77 14.80
N LYS A 41 -1.45 -22.36 15.07
CA LYS A 41 -0.19 -21.60 15.10
C LYS A 41 0.13 -21.03 13.72
N GLU A 42 -0.12 -21.81 12.68
CA GLU A 42 0.07 -21.47 11.27
C GLU A 42 -0.84 -20.32 10.87
N GLU A 43 -2.13 -20.40 11.19
CA GLU A 43 -3.10 -19.32 10.90
C GLU A 43 -2.73 -18.02 11.61
N ARG A 44 -2.23 -18.07 12.86
CA ARG A 44 -1.75 -16.86 13.56
C ARG A 44 -0.51 -16.27 12.89
N GLY A 45 0.39 -17.12 12.42
CA GLY A 45 1.56 -16.71 11.64
C GLY A 45 1.15 -16.00 10.35
N GLY A 46 0.24 -16.62 9.58
CA GLY A 46 -0.34 -16.02 8.37
C GLY A 46 -1.07 -14.71 8.67
N ARG A 47 -1.84 -14.65 9.76
CA ARG A 47 -2.57 -13.43 10.18
C ARG A 47 -1.62 -12.28 10.50
N SER A 48 -0.50 -12.58 11.17
CA SER A 48 0.53 -11.56 11.43
C SER A 48 1.18 -11.07 10.13
N PHE A 49 1.31 -11.94 9.12
CA PHE A 49 1.82 -11.56 7.80
C PHE A 49 0.82 -10.68 7.04
N ASP A 50 -0.47 -11.03 7.05
CA ASP A 50 -1.53 -10.23 6.42
C ASP A 50 -1.60 -8.81 6.99
N LEU A 51 -1.51 -8.68 8.32
CA LEU A 51 -1.47 -7.37 8.99
C LEU A 51 -0.29 -6.52 8.55
N LYS A 52 0.90 -7.13 8.41
CA LYS A 52 2.09 -6.41 7.92
C LYS A 52 1.93 -5.92 6.49
N ASN A 53 1.28 -6.72 5.63
CA ASN A 53 0.99 -6.31 4.26
C ASN A 53 -0.01 -5.15 4.22
N ALA A 54 -1.06 -5.20 5.06
CA ALA A 54 -2.00 -4.10 5.23
C ALA A 54 -1.30 -2.81 5.70
N ASP A 55 -0.46 -2.88 6.72
CA ASP A 55 0.31 -1.72 7.21
C ASP A 55 1.23 -1.14 6.12
N LYS A 56 1.89 -2.03 5.36
CA LYS A 56 2.76 -1.64 4.24
C LYS A 56 1.97 -0.91 3.15
N SER A 57 0.84 -1.47 2.71
CA SER A 57 0.04 -0.87 1.63
C SER A 57 -0.55 0.48 2.04
N ILE A 58 -1.04 0.61 3.29
CA ILE A 58 -1.50 1.88 3.87
C ILE A 58 -0.36 2.90 3.89
N SER A 59 0.84 2.51 4.34
CA SER A 59 1.99 3.40 4.41
C SER A 59 2.40 3.95 3.04
N ILE A 60 2.43 3.09 2.01
CA ILE A 60 2.73 3.51 0.63
C ILE A 60 1.66 4.50 0.14
N PHE A 61 0.38 4.18 0.29
CA PHE A 61 -0.71 5.07 -0.10
C PHE A 61 -0.66 6.43 0.62
N ALA A 62 -0.36 6.43 1.92
CA ALA A 62 -0.21 7.65 2.71
C ALA A 62 0.98 8.50 2.21
N ARG A 63 2.10 7.88 1.84
CA ARG A 63 3.27 8.58 1.29
C ARG A 63 2.98 9.22 -0.06
N ILE A 64 2.32 8.51 -0.98
CA ILE A 64 1.87 9.07 -2.27
C ILE A 64 0.96 10.28 -2.01
N THR A 65 -0.02 10.12 -1.13
CA THR A 65 -0.96 11.19 -0.76
C THR A 65 -0.22 12.40 -0.18
N ASN A 66 0.79 12.18 0.66
CA ASN A 66 1.59 13.26 1.24
C ASN A 66 2.42 14.01 0.19
N ILE A 67 3.02 13.30 -0.78
CA ILE A 67 3.77 13.94 -1.89
C ILE A 67 2.84 14.81 -2.72
N ILE A 68 1.67 14.30 -3.09
CA ILE A 68 0.66 15.06 -3.86
C ILE A 68 0.20 16.30 -3.07
N ASN A 69 -0.10 16.15 -1.78
CA ASN A 69 -0.56 17.25 -0.93
C ASN A 69 0.53 18.31 -0.73
N THR A 70 1.77 17.89 -0.51
CA THR A 70 2.92 18.80 -0.34
C THR A 70 3.09 19.69 -1.57
N HIS A 71 2.90 19.13 -2.77
CA HIS A 71 3.01 19.89 -4.01
C HIS A 71 1.79 20.77 -4.29
N THR A 72 0.57 20.27 -4.05
CA THR A 72 -0.67 20.97 -4.41
C THR A 72 -1.15 21.97 -3.35
N LYS A 73 -0.72 21.79 -2.10
CA LYS A 73 -1.08 22.61 -0.93
C LYS A 73 0.15 22.81 -0.03
N PRO A 74 1.20 23.50 -0.51
CA PRO A 74 2.39 23.72 0.29
C PRO A 74 2.05 24.51 1.55
N THR A 75 2.59 24.05 2.68
CA THR A 75 2.53 24.74 3.98
C THR A 75 3.94 25.15 4.38
N GLU A 76 4.08 26.24 5.12
CA GLU A 76 5.37 26.66 5.68
C GLU A 76 5.95 25.50 6.52
N GLY A 77 7.11 24.97 6.09
CA GLY A 77 7.79 23.84 6.74
C GLY A 77 7.77 22.51 5.98
N ASN A 78 7.00 22.37 4.89
CA ASN A 78 6.94 21.12 4.10
C ASN A 78 7.53 21.24 2.69
N ILE A 79 8.16 22.36 2.35
CA ILE A 79 8.80 22.55 1.05
C ILE A 79 10.12 21.78 1.04
N LYS A 80 10.23 20.78 0.16
CA LYS A 80 11.47 20.04 -0.09
C LYS A 80 12.22 20.64 -1.27
N GLU A 81 13.54 20.46 -1.28
CA GLU A 81 14.34 20.71 -2.46
C GLU A 81 13.93 19.77 -3.60
N ASP A 82 14.09 20.21 -4.85
CA ASP A 82 13.59 19.48 -6.02
C ASP A 82 14.23 18.08 -6.16
N GLU A 83 15.52 17.93 -5.83
CA GLU A 83 16.23 16.64 -5.87
C GLU A 83 15.66 15.65 -4.84
N ASP A 84 15.40 16.13 -3.62
CA ASP A 84 14.81 15.34 -2.55
C ASP A 84 13.38 14.90 -2.89
N LEU A 85 12.60 15.81 -3.48
CA LEU A 85 11.25 15.51 -3.95
C LEU A 85 11.28 14.47 -5.07
N GLN A 86 12.19 14.60 -6.03
CA GLN A 86 12.31 13.65 -7.14
C GLN A 86 12.67 12.25 -6.64
N ARG A 87 13.64 12.15 -5.73
CA ARG A 87 14.02 10.88 -5.09
C ARG A 87 12.84 10.24 -4.34
N ASP A 88 12.03 11.03 -3.65
CA ASP A 88 10.84 10.52 -2.97
C ASP A 88 9.77 10.00 -3.93
N ILE A 89 9.59 10.69 -5.07
CA ILE A 89 8.69 10.26 -6.15
C ILE A 89 9.14 8.92 -6.72
N ASP A 90 10.42 8.78 -7.05
CA ASP A 90 10.94 7.55 -7.65
C ASP A 90 10.83 6.37 -6.67
N ASN A 91 11.23 6.59 -5.40
CA ASN A 91 11.12 5.57 -4.36
C ASN A 91 9.67 5.12 -4.12
N VAL A 92 8.69 6.04 -4.13
CA VAL A 92 7.29 5.65 -3.89
C VAL A 92 6.68 4.96 -5.09
N LYS A 93 7.12 5.29 -6.31
CA LYS A 93 6.71 4.60 -7.54
C LYS A 93 7.15 3.15 -7.52
N ASP A 94 8.43 2.89 -7.29
CA ASP A 94 8.98 1.52 -7.22
C ASP A 94 8.23 0.68 -6.17
N GLN A 95 8.00 1.26 -4.98
CA GLN A 95 7.28 0.57 -3.90
C GLN A 95 5.82 0.27 -4.22
N ALA A 96 5.14 1.19 -4.91
CA ALA A 96 3.76 0.99 -5.31
C ALA A 96 3.65 -0.03 -6.45
N GLU A 97 4.57 -0.05 -7.40
CA GLU A 97 4.63 -1.06 -8.45
C GLU A 97 4.83 -2.46 -7.86
N ASP A 98 5.74 -2.60 -6.91
CA ASP A 98 5.95 -3.84 -6.15
C ASP A 98 4.69 -4.27 -5.39
N LEU A 99 4.00 -3.33 -4.74
CA LEU A 99 2.74 -3.59 -4.05
C LEU A 99 1.67 -4.11 -5.03
N LEU A 100 1.50 -3.43 -6.17
CA LEU A 100 0.51 -3.81 -7.17
C LEU A 100 0.80 -5.19 -7.77
N LYS A 101 2.08 -5.54 -7.95
CA LYS A 101 2.47 -6.88 -8.36
C LYS A 101 2.08 -7.92 -7.31
N GLN A 102 2.38 -7.67 -6.03
CA GLN A 102 2.05 -8.57 -4.92
C GLN A 102 0.55 -8.82 -4.80
N VAL A 103 -0.26 -7.75 -4.90
CA VAL A 103 -1.73 -7.87 -4.83
C VAL A 103 -2.28 -8.63 -6.03
N ARG A 104 -1.79 -8.36 -7.25
CA ARG A 104 -2.20 -9.13 -8.45
C ARG A 104 -1.89 -10.62 -8.31
N GLU A 105 -0.71 -10.96 -7.79
CA GLU A 105 -0.34 -12.35 -7.52
C GLU A 105 -1.27 -13.00 -6.48
N LYS A 106 -1.64 -12.26 -5.43
CA LYS A 106 -2.58 -12.71 -4.39
C LYS A 106 -4.00 -12.92 -4.91
N GLU A 107 -4.47 -12.07 -5.83
CA GLU A 107 -5.79 -12.22 -6.47
C GLU A 107 -5.84 -13.38 -7.49
N GLN A 108 -4.71 -13.70 -8.12
CA GLN A 108 -4.59 -14.80 -9.08
C GLN A 108 -4.30 -16.16 -8.44
N ALA A 109 -3.72 -16.18 -7.24
CA ALA A 109 -3.48 -17.41 -6.50
C ALA A 109 -4.81 -18.02 -6.05
N PRO A 110 -5.10 -19.31 -6.37
CA PRO A 110 -6.28 -19.97 -5.84
C PRO A 110 -6.23 -19.92 -4.32
N HIS A 111 -7.35 -19.57 -3.72
CA HIS A 111 -7.57 -19.57 -2.27
C HIS A 111 -7.32 -20.99 -1.75
N ASN A 112 -6.07 -21.33 -1.43
CA ASN A 112 -5.72 -22.60 -0.82
C ASN A 112 -6.17 -22.54 0.63
N VAL A 113 -7.43 -22.90 0.81
CA VAL A 113 -7.98 -23.30 2.10
C VAL A 113 -7.22 -24.55 2.52
N HIS A 114 -6.32 -24.41 3.48
CA HIS A 114 -5.74 -25.52 4.23
C HIS A 114 -6.34 -25.52 5.64
#